data_AF-A0A6M5FA08-F1
#
_entry.id   AF-A0A6M5FA08-F1
#
_cell.length_a   1.000
_cell.length_b   1.000
_cell.length_c   1.000
_cell.angle_alpha   90.00
_cell.angle_beta   90.00
_cell.angle_gamma   90.00
#
_symmetry.space_group_name_H-M   'P 1'
#
loop_
_entity.id
_entity.type
_entity.pdbx_description
1 polymer ?
#
loop_
_entity_poly.entity_id
_entity_poly.type
_entity_poly.pdbx_seq_one_letter_code
_entity_poly.pdbx_strand_id
1 'polypeptide(L)'
;MKRFVIICGIAVAVATLFYLTREEWFSFMVIGRLPFTSIILPAAVMMGFWMIIVPACIIWAKSISVTFWNSIEILGRFDQRRINRQFRLAARTRHAAAQQVSLAMVATWLAVTQRHLTQTDTTMKADDQSTTRLAVATN
;
A
#
# COMPACT_ATOMS: atom_id res chain seq x y z
N MET A 1 -4.26 -8.97 1.62
CA MET A 1 -5.32 -9.16 0.61
C MET A 1 -6.17 -10.39 0.91
N LYS A 2 -5.62 -11.62 0.99
CA LYS A 2 -6.40 -12.84 1.32
C LYS A 2 -7.31 -12.72 2.55
N ARG A 3 -6.81 -12.17 3.67
CA ARG A 3 -7.60 -11.97 4.90
C ARG A 3 -8.78 -11.00 4.73
N PHE A 4 -8.61 -9.93 3.95
CA PHE A 4 -9.68 -8.97 3.66
C PHE A 4 -10.78 -9.59 2.79
N VAL A 5 -10.38 -10.38 1.79
CA VAL A 5 -11.31 -11.12 0.93
C VAL A 5 -12.10 -12.15 1.74
N ILE A 6 -11.46 -12.83 2.69
CA ILE A 6 -12.14 -13.77 3.60
C ILE A 6 -13.15 -13.03 4.49
N ILE A 7 -12.77 -11.90 5.10
CA ILE A 7 -13.68 -11.13 5.96
C ILE A 7 -14.88 -10.58 5.16
N CYS A 8 -14.64 -10.02 3.97
CA CYS A 8 -15.72 -9.60 3.08
C CYS A 8 -16.59 -10.78 2.63
N GLY A 9 -15.99 -11.92 2.28
CA GLY A 9 -16.72 -13.13 1.91
C GLY A 9 -17.61 -13.64 3.05
N ILE A 10 -17.12 -13.64 4.29
CA ILE A 10 -17.90 -14.00 5.47
C ILE A 10 -19.03 -12.99 5.68
N ALA A 11 -18.77 -11.68 5.59
CA ALA A 11 -19.80 -10.65 5.76
C ALA A 11 -20.92 -10.78 4.72
N VAL A 12 -20.56 -11.04 3.45
CA VAL A 12 -21.52 -11.28 2.37
C VAL A 12 -22.32 -12.56 2.63
N ALA A 13 -21.64 -13.65 3.01
CA ALA A 13 -22.30 -14.92 3.33
C ALA A 13 -23.32 -14.75 4.47
N VAL A 14 -22.94 -14.07 5.55
CA VAL A 14 -23.83 -13.75 6.68
C VAL A 14 -25.02 -12.91 6.22
N ALA A 15 -24.80 -11.88 5.40
CA ALA A 15 -25.87 -11.04 4.88
C ALA A 15 -26.85 -11.83 3.99
N THR A 16 -26.35 -12.69 3.10
CA THR A 16 -27.19 -13.55 2.25
C THR A 16 -27.97 -14.58 3.06
N LEU A 17 -27.34 -15.19 4.08
CA LEU A 17 -28.02 -16.17 4.93
C LEU A 17 -29.13 -15.51 5.74
N PHE A 18 -28.88 -14.29 6.25
CA PHE A 18 -29.87 -13.48 6.94
C PHE A 18 -31.02 -13.06 6.01
N TYR A 19 -30.73 -12.75 4.75
CA TYR A 19 -31.75 -12.42 3.76
C TYR A 19 -32.66 -13.61 3.46
N LEU A 20 -32.09 -14.80 3.23
CA LEU A 20 -32.84 -16.02 2.92
C LEU A 20 -33.74 -16.47 4.09
N THR A 21 -33.25 -16.32 5.32
CA THR A 21 -33.92 -16.82 6.53
C THR A 21 -34.76 -15.74 7.23
N ARG A 22 -34.89 -14.56 6.62
CA ARG A 22 -35.53 -13.38 7.20
C ARG A 22 -36.94 -13.67 7.69
N GLU A 23 -37.73 -14.39 6.90
CA GLU A 23 -39.13 -14.67 7.24
C GLU A 23 -39.25 -15.59 8.46
N GLU A 24 -38.35 -16.56 8.59
CA GLU A 24 -38.29 -17.48 9.72
C GLU A 24 -37.86 -16.76 11.01
N TRP A 25 -36.87 -15.86 10.89
CA TRP A 25 -36.47 -14.98 12.00
C TRP A 25 -37.58 -14.01 12.41
N PHE A 26 -38.34 -13.48 11.44
CA PHE A 26 -39.48 -12.62 11.73
C PHE A 26 -40.59 -13.40 12.45
N SER A 27 -40.90 -14.62 11.99
CA SER A 27 -41.85 -15.50 12.67
C SER A 27 -41.39 -15.88 14.08
N PHE A 28 -40.09 -16.03 14.32
CA PHE A 28 -39.55 -16.26 15.66
C PHE A 28 -39.73 -15.04 16.56
N MET A 29 -39.41 -13.85 16.06
CA MET A 29 -39.52 -12.62 16.85
C MET A 29 -40.96 -12.24 17.19
N VAL A 30 -41.91 -12.47 16.29
CA VAL A 30 -43.32 -12.06 16.47
C VAL A 30 -44.18 -13.16 17.11
N ILE A 31 -43.98 -14.42 16.72
CA ILE A 31 -44.87 -15.54 17.07
C ILE A 31 -44.17 -16.54 18.00
N GLY A 32 -42.84 -16.49 18.13
CA GLY A 32 -42.07 -17.45 18.93
C GLY A 32 -41.84 -18.78 18.23
N ARG A 33 -42.07 -18.86 16.93
CA ARG A 33 -41.81 -20.06 16.15
C ARG A 33 -40.32 -20.14 15.83
N LEU A 34 -39.62 -21.16 16.33
CA LEU A 34 -38.18 -21.32 16.07
C LEU A 34 -37.89 -21.39 14.55
N PRO A 35 -36.83 -20.72 14.06
CA PRO A 35 -36.41 -20.91 12.68
C PRO A 35 -35.97 -22.37 12.48
N PHE A 36 -36.27 -22.95 11.32
CA PHE A 36 -35.96 -24.34 10.95
C PHE A 36 -36.68 -25.46 11.75
N THR A 37 -37.57 -25.13 12.70
CA THR A 37 -38.41 -26.12 13.38
C THR A 37 -39.87 -25.64 13.41
N SER A 38 -40.84 -26.55 13.25
CA SER A 38 -42.26 -26.21 13.29
C SER A 38 -42.81 -26.00 14.71
N ILE A 39 -41.92 -25.86 15.70
CA ILE A 39 -42.26 -25.81 17.13
C ILE A 39 -42.45 -24.35 17.55
N ILE A 40 -43.55 -24.09 18.24
CA ILE A 40 -43.89 -22.79 18.83
C ILE A 40 -43.35 -22.76 20.26
N LEU A 41 -42.51 -21.78 20.60
CA LEU A 41 -42.06 -21.61 21.97
C LEU A 41 -43.21 -21.15 22.89
N PRO A 42 -43.26 -21.67 24.12
CA PRO A 42 -44.10 -21.09 25.15
C PRO A 42 -43.80 -19.61 25.36
N ALA A 43 -44.85 -18.78 25.54
CA ALA A 43 -44.72 -17.34 25.70
C ALA A 43 -43.78 -16.93 26.84
N ALA A 44 -43.72 -17.71 27.93
CA ALA A 44 -42.80 -17.48 29.05
C ALA A 44 -41.33 -17.55 28.63
N VAL A 45 -40.98 -18.48 27.74
CA VAL A 45 -39.60 -18.65 27.24
C VAL A 45 -39.24 -17.51 26.28
N MET A 46 -40.19 -17.10 25.42
CA MET A 46 -40.03 -15.92 24.56
C MET A 46 -39.79 -14.64 25.37
N MET A 47 -40.60 -14.40 26.41
CA MET A 47 -40.45 -13.25 27.29
C MET A 47 -39.07 -13.24 27.96
N GLY A 48 -38.63 -14.38 28.50
CA GLY A 48 -37.29 -14.51 29.07
C GLY A 48 -36.16 -14.22 28.08
N PHE A 49 -36.29 -14.74 26.85
CA PHE A 49 -35.34 -14.50 25.76
C PHE A 49 -35.21 -13.01 25.44
N TRP A 50 -36.33 -12.31 25.26
CA TRP A 50 -36.34 -10.86 24.97
C TRP A 50 -35.81 -10.02 26.14
N MET A 51 -36.15 -10.39 27.38
CA MET A 51 -35.66 -9.71 28.58
C MET A 51 -34.14 -9.79 28.74
N ILE A 52 -33.48 -10.77 28.12
CA ILE A 52 -32.02 -10.91 28.12
C ILE A 52 -31.41 -10.21 26.90
N ILE A 53 -31.98 -10.43 25.71
CA ILE A 53 -31.42 -9.94 24.45
C ILE A 53 -31.52 -8.43 24.31
N VAL A 54 -32.65 -7.81 24.67
CA VAL A 54 -32.81 -6.35 24.55
C VAL A 54 -31.75 -5.61 25.36
N PRO A 55 -31.55 -5.87 26.68
CA PRO A 55 -30.49 -5.21 27.43
C PRO A 55 -29.09 -5.60 26.95
N ALA A 56 -28.86 -6.85 26.53
CA ALA A 56 -27.57 -7.24 25.94
C ALA A 56 -27.24 -6.44 24.67
N CYS A 57 -28.22 -6.25 23.78
CA CYS A 57 -28.08 -5.43 22.58
C CYS A 57 -27.80 -3.96 22.92
N ILE A 58 -28.45 -3.39 23.94
CA ILE A 58 -28.20 -2.01 24.38
C ILE A 58 -26.75 -1.85 24.88
N ILE A 59 -26.27 -2.79 25.70
CA ILE A 59 -24.89 -2.78 26.21
C ILE A 59 -23.89 -2.94 25.06
N TRP A 60 -24.16 -3.87 24.14
CA TRP A 60 -23.25 -4.17 23.03
C TRP A 60 -23.27 -3.13 21.92
N ALA A 61 -24.37 -2.40 21.71
CA ALA A 61 -24.46 -1.36 20.68
C ALA A 61 -23.35 -0.31 20.83
N LYS A 62 -23.04 0.08 22.08
CA LYS A 62 -21.96 1.02 22.37
C LYS A 62 -20.59 0.43 22.05
N SER A 63 -20.38 -0.86 22.34
CA SER A 63 -19.13 -1.58 22.04
C SER A 63 -18.90 -1.78 20.54
N ILE A 64 -19.97 -2.10 19.79
CA ILE A 64 -19.94 -2.29 18.34
C ILE A 64 -19.52 -0.99 17.64
N SER A 65 -20.08 0.15 18.05
CA SER A 65 -19.71 1.46 17.49
C SER A 65 -18.22 1.78 17.70
N VAL A 66 -17.69 1.56 18.91
CA VAL A 66 -16.27 1.78 19.21
C VAL A 66 -15.37 0.87 18.37
N THR A 67 -15.75 -0.40 18.24
CA THR A 67 -14.99 -1.38 17.44
C THR A 67 -15.06 -1.05 15.95
N PHE A 68 -16.18 -0.54 15.47
CA PHE A 68 -16.35 -0.06 14.10
C PHE A 68 -15.41 1.11 13.79
N TRP A 69 -15.40 2.14 14.65
CA TRP A 69 -14.49 3.28 14.50
C TRP A 69 -13.02 2.87 14.55
N ASN A 70 -12.66 1.96 15.47
CA ASN A 70 -11.30 1.45 15.59
C ASN A 70 -10.89 0.62 14.35
N SER A 71 -11.84 -0.10 13.74
CA SER A 71 -11.59 -0.84 12.49
C SER A 71 -11.30 0.10 11.31
N ILE A 72 -12.03 1.21 11.20
CA ILE A 72 -11.75 2.26 10.22
C ILE A 72 -10.37 2.89 10.47
N GLU A 73 -10.03 3.16 11.72
CA GLU A 73 -8.74 3.76 12.08
C GLU A 73 -7.56 2.83 11.71
N ILE A 74 -7.68 1.52 11.99
CA ILE A 74 -6.70 0.51 11.60
C ILE A 74 -6.55 0.46 10.07
N LEU A 75 -7.66 0.58 9.34
CA LEU A 75 -7.66 0.62 7.87
C LEU A 75 -6.91 1.86 7.35
N GLY A 76 -7.17 3.02 7.96
CA GLY A 76 -6.46 4.28 7.66
C GLY A 76 -4.96 4.19 7.90
N ARG A 77 -4.53 3.60 9.03
CA ARG A 77 -3.09 3.37 9.32
C ARG A 77 -2.45 2.43 8.31
N PHE A 78 -3.18 1.43 7.81
CA PHE A 78 -2.66 0.50 6.81
C PHE A 78 -2.42 1.22 5.46
N ASP A 79 -3.35 2.09 5.07
CA ASP A 79 -3.23 2.87 3.85
C ASP A 79 -2.10 3.92 3.95
N GLN A 80 -1.98 4.57 5.10
CA GLN A 80 -0.89 5.52 5.37
C GLN A 80 0.49 4.85 5.34
N ARG A 81 0.62 3.61 5.85
CA ARG A 81 1.86 2.81 5.72
C ARG A 81 2.18 2.47 4.28
N ARG A 82 1.16 2.17 3.47
CA ARG A 82 1.33 1.86 2.04
C ARG A 82 1.81 3.10 1.28
N ILE A 83 1.16 4.25 1.51
CA ILE A 83 1.54 5.54 0.91
C ILE A 83 2.96 5.94 1.33
N ASN A 84 3.31 5.83 2.60
CA ASN A 84 4.66 6.15 3.10
C ASN A 84 5.74 5.28 2.44
N ARG A 85 5.45 3.98 2.24
CA ARG A 85 6.38 3.08 1.53
C ARG A 85 6.57 3.48 0.07
N GLN A 86 5.52 3.90 -0.62
CA GLN A 86 5.60 4.39 -2.00
C GLN A 86 6.39 5.70 -2.08
N PHE A 87 6.12 6.64 -1.18
CA PHE A 87 6.85 7.91 -1.10
C PHE A 87 8.35 7.70 -0.86
N ARG A 88 8.72 6.80 0.06
CA ARG A 88 10.13 6.49 0.34
C ARG A 88 10.84 5.87 -0.86
N LEU A 89 10.16 5.03 -1.64
CA LEU A 89 10.72 4.43 -2.85
C LEU A 89 10.85 5.46 -3.98
N ALA A 90 9.87 6.34 -4.16
CA ALA A 90 9.91 7.45 -5.11
C ALA A 90 11.02 8.46 -4.78
N ALA A 91 11.22 8.77 -3.50
CA ALA A 91 12.32 9.63 -3.06
C ALA A 91 13.68 8.97 -3.34
N ARG A 92 13.84 7.68 -3.01
CA ARG A 92 15.11 6.98 -3.21
C ARG A 92 15.49 6.84 -4.69
N THR A 93 14.52 6.61 -5.56
CA THR A 93 14.73 6.57 -7.02
C THR A 93 15.10 7.94 -7.57
N ARG A 94 14.46 9.01 -7.10
CA ARG A 94 14.84 10.40 -7.47
C ARG A 94 16.26 10.75 -7.05
N HIS A 95 16.67 10.39 -5.84
CA HIS A 95 18.05 10.62 -5.38
C HIS A 95 19.07 9.78 -6.16
N ALA A 96 18.77 8.51 -6.43
CA ALA A 96 19.64 7.65 -7.23
C ALA A 96 19.81 8.16 -8.67
N ALA A 97 18.71 8.62 -9.30
CA ALA A 97 18.76 9.21 -10.64
C ALA A 97 19.58 10.51 -10.64
N ALA A 98 19.40 11.39 -9.66
CA ALA A 98 20.20 12.60 -9.53
C ALA A 98 21.69 12.29 -9.32
N GLN A 99 22.03 11.29 -8.51
CA GLN A 99 23.40 10.84 -8.31
C GLN A 99 24.02 10.28 -9.60
N GLN A 100 23.28 9.45 -10.35
CA GLN A 100 23.74 8.92 -11.64
C GLN A 100 23.99 10.03 -12.67
N VAL A 101 23.11 11.04 -12.74
CA VAL A 101 23.29 12.20 -13.62
C VAL A 101 24.55 12.99 -13.23
N SER A 102 24.77 13.22 -11.93
CA SER A 102 25.98 13.93 -11.47
C SER A 102 27.27 13.17 -11.79
N LEU A 103 27.28 11.85 -11.60
CA LEU A 103 28.45 11.01 -11.93
C LEU A 103 28.71 10.95 -13.44
N ALA A 104 27.65 10.84 -14.25
CA ALA A 104 27.76 10.86 -15.70
C ALA A 104 28.31 12.21 -16.20
N MET A 105 27.85 13.32 -15.62
CA MET A 105 28.32 14.66 -15.98
C MET A 105 29.81 14.85 -15.65
N VAL A 106 30.24 14.41 -14.45
CA VAL A 106 31.66 14.45 -14.05
C VAL A 106 32.51 13.56 -14.95
N ALA A 107 32.07 12.34 -15.24
CA ALA A 107 32.80 11.43 -16.14
C ALA A 107 32.94 12.01 -17.56
N THR A 108 31.87 12.64 -18.07
CA THR A 108 31.89 13.30 -19.38
C THR A 108 32.86 14.47 -19.39
N TRP A 109 32.85 15.30 -18.34
CA TRP A 109 33.78 16.42 -18.20
C TRP A 109 35.24 15.95 -18.14
N LEU A 110 35.51 14.89 -17.37
CA LEU A 110 36.85 14.31 -17.27
C LEU A 110 37.34 13.79 -18.62
N ALA A 111 36.50 13.07 -19.36
CA ALA A 111 36.83 12.53 -20.69
C ALA A 111 37.12 13.64 -21.71
N VAL A 112 36.32 14.73 -21.70
CA VAL A 112 36.55 15.90 -22.56
C VAL A 112 37.88 16.57 -22.21
N THR A 113 38.17 16.75 -20.92
CA THR A 113 39.41 17.39 -20.47
C THR A 113 40.64 16.55 -20.84
N GLN A 114 40.59 15.22 -20.64
CA GLN A 114 41.66 14.32 -21.07
C GLN A 114 41.89 14.35 -22.58
N ARG A 115 40.81 14.44 -23.38
CA ARG A 115 40.90 14.57 -24.83
C ARG A 115 41.58 15.89 -25.24
N HIS A 116 41.26 17.00 -24.58
CA HIS A 116 41.92 18.27 -24.86
C HIS A 116 43.41 18.25 -24.48
N LEU A 117 43.76 17.69 -23.32
CA LEU A 117 45.15 17.57 -22.88
C LEU A 117 45.99 16.69 -23.82
N THR A 118 45.44 15.54 -24.24
CA THR A 118 46.11 14.66 -25.22
C THR A 118 46.24 15.32 -26.59
N GLN A 119 45.27 16.13 -27.00
CA GLN A 119 45.36 16.90 -28.24
C GLN A 119 46.42 18.00 -28.14
N THR A 120 46.54 18.72 -27.02
CA THR A 120 47.61 19.72 -26.85
C THR A 120 49.00 19.08 -26.82
N ASP A 121 49.17 17.94 -26.16
CA ASP A 121 50.45 17.23 -26.10
C ASP A 121 50.91 16.71 -27.48
N THR A 122 49.98 16.22 -28.29
CA THR A 122 50.28 15.76 -29.66
C THR A 122 50.61 16.91 -30.59
N THR A 123 49.97 18.07 -30.42
CA THR A 123 50.26 19.27 -31.21
C THR A 123 51.65 19.83 -30.85
N MET A 124 51.97 19.91 -29.55
CA MET A 124 53.28 20.39 -29.07
C MET A 124 54.43 19.49 -29.54
N LYS A 125 54.26 18.15 -29.49
CA LYS A 125 55.25 17.21 -30.03
C LYS A 125 55.45 17.33 -31.54
N ALA A 126 54.39 17.63 -32.30
CA ALA A 126 54.48 17.81 -33.74
C ALA A 126 55.26 19.09 -34.10
N ASP A 127 55.04 20.18 -33.35
CA ASP A 127 55.76 21.44 -33.52
C ASP A 127 57.25 21.30 -33.15
N ASP A 128 57.58 20.61 -32.06
CA ASP A 128 58.97 20.32 -31.66
C ASP A 128 59.71 19.45 -32.69
N GLN A 129 59.02 18.49 -33.30
CA GLN A 129 59.57 17.65 -34.36
C GLN A 129 59.76 18.41 -35.67
N SER A 130 58.90 19.38 -35.97
CA SER A 130 59.03 20.25 -37.15
C SER A 130 60.22 21.21 -37.02
N THR A 131 60.42 21.81 -35.84
CA THR A 131 61.53 22.72 -35.55
C THR A 131 62.87 22.01 -35.50
N THR A 132 62.94 20.80 -34.95
CA THR A 132 64.17 19.98 -35.03
C THR A 132 64.50 19.56 -36.46
N ARG A 133 63.50 19.22 -37.30
CA ARG A 133 63.74 18.93 -38.72
C ARG A 133 64.21 20.15 -39.51
N LEU A 134 63.69 21.34 -39.22
CA LEU A 134 64.17 22.59 -39.80
C LEU A 134 65.62 22.90 -39.39
N ALA A 135 65.98 22.72 -38.12
CA ALA A 135 67.34 22.95 -37.63
C ALA A 135 68.38 21.97 -38.20
N VAL A 136 67.97 20.73 -38.50
CA VAL A 136 68.84 19.71 -39.13
C VAL A 136 69.04 19.98 -40.63
N ALA A 137 68.06 20.58 -41.32
CA ALA A 137 68.18 20.92 -42.74
C ALA A 137 69.05 22.17 -43.03
N THR A 138 69.42 22.92 -41.99
CA THR A 138 70.22 24.16 -42.08
C THR A 138 71.70 24.00 -41.70
N ASN A 139 72.18 22.77 -41.48
CA ASN A 139 73.61 22.43 -41.39
C ASN A 139 74.03 21.59 -42.62
#